data_AF-A0A2V9CZR5-F1
#
_entry.id   AF-A0A2V9CZR5-F1
#
_cell.length_a   1.000
_cell.length_b   1.000
_cell.length_c   1.000
_cell.angle_alpha   90.00
_cell.angle_beta   90.00
_cell.angle_gamma   90.00
#
_symmetry.space_group_name_H-M   'P 1'
#
loop_
_entity.id
_entity.type
_entity.pdbx_description
1 polymer ?
#
loop_
_entity_poly.entity_id
_entity_poly.type
_entity_poly.pdbx_seq_one_letter_code
_entity_poly.pdbx_strand_id
1 'polypeptide(L)'
;MPDPKRRKDIKEKEFLGFAKSYLSEAFPNPQRNGCPRDSELTRMAEHPNETAHASVSQHLTRCSPCFNRYMELLAELKTRKAK
;
A
#
# COMPACT_ATOMS: atom_id res chain seq x y z
N MET A 1 -22.01 2.79 27.79
CA MET A 1 -21.92 3.27 26.39
C MET A 1 -20.47 3.21 25.94
N PRO A 2 -20.13 2.66 24.77
CA PRO A 2 -18.74 2.59 24.32
C PRO A 2 -18.19 3.97 23.99
N ASP A 3 -16.93 4.19 24.37
CA ASP A 3 -16.19 5.44 24.26
C ASP A 3 -16.16 5.99 22.81
N PRO A 4 -16.43 7.30 22.58
CA PRO A 4 -16.47 7.88 21.25
C PRO A 4 -15.12 7.85 20.50
N LYS A 5 -13.98 7.77 21.20
CA LYS A 5 -12.68 7.55 20.53
C LYS A 5 -12.62 6.14 19.96
N ARG A 6 -12.97 5.11 20.74
CA ARG A 6 -13.00 3.71 20.28
C ARG A 6 -13.87 3.50 19.04
N ARG A 7 -15.01 4.20 18.95
CA ARG A 7 -15.88 4.15 17.76
C ARG A 7 -15.22 4.73 16.51
N LYS A 8 -14.38 5.75 16.64
CA LYS A 8 -13.62 6.34 15.51
C LYS A 8 -12.49 5.40 15.09
N ASP A 9 -11.77 4.81 16.04
CA ASP A 9 -10.68 3.87 15.77
C ASP A 9 -11.15 2.62 15.02
N ILE A 10 -12.33 2.09 15.37
CA ILE A 10 -12.93 0.93 14.68
C ILE A 10 -13.27 1.29 13.23
N LYS A 11 -13.92 2.45 13.00
CA LYS A 11 -14.29 2.90 11.65
C LYS A 11 -13.09 3.15 10.75
N GLU A 12 -12.01 3.71 11.30
CA GLU A 12 -10.78 3.94 10.52
C GLU A 12 -10.12 2.63 10.12
N LYS A 13 -10.01 1.67 11.05
CA LYS A 13 -9.46 0.33 10.74
C LYS A 13 -10.29 -0.41 9.71
N GLU A 14 -11.62 -0.34 9.81
CA GLU A 14 -12.52 -0.93 8.83
C GLU A 14 -12.36 -0.30 7.44
N PHE A 15 -12.27 1.04 7.37
CA PHE A 15 -12.04 1.76 6.12
C PHE A 15 -10.69 1.42 5.49
N LEU A 16 -9.62 1.40 6.29
CA LEU A 16 -8.29 1.03 5.82
C LEU A 16 -8.24 -0.43 5.37
N GLY A 17 -8.94 -1.33 6.07
CA GLY A 17 -9.09 -2.72 5.68
C GLY A 17 -9.80 -2.85 4.33
N PHE A 18 -10.93 -2.16 4.16
CA PHE A 18 -11.66 -2.13 2.89
C PHE A 18 -10.81 -1.56 1.75
N ALA A 19 -10.17 -0.41 1.96
CA ALA A 19 -9.33 0.22 0.95
C ALA A 19 -8.17 -0.69 0.51
N LYS A 20 -7.55 -1.40 1.48
CA LYS A 20 -6.52 -2.39 1.18
C LYS A 20 -7.07 -3.52 0.32
N SER A 21 -8.18 -4.15 0.72
CA SER A 21 -8.77 -5.25 -0.06
C SER A 21 -9.19 -4.80 -1.46
N TYR A 22 -9.84 -3.64 -1.57
CA TYR A 22 -10.25 -3.07 -2.84
C TYR A 22 -9.07 -2.83 -3.78
N LEU A 23 -8.02 -2.15 -3.32
CA LEU A 23 -6.82 -1.91 -4.15
C LEU A 23 -6.09 -3.20 -4.52
N SER A 24 -6.19 -4.26 -3.70
CA SER A 24 -5.55 -5.56 -3.94
C SER A 24 -6.23 -6.40 -5.03
N GLU A 25 -7.49 -6.11 -5.36
CA GLU A 25 -8.32 -6.98 -6.22
C GLU A 25 -9.00 -6.24 -7.38
N ALA A 26 -9.33 -4.95 -7.23
CA ALA A 26 -10.16 -4.22 -8.19
C ALA A 26 -9.46 -3.85 -9.52
N PHE A 27 -8.12 -3.93 -9.59
CA PHE A 27 -7.32 -3.48 -10.72
C PHE A 27 -6.33 -4.55 -11.20
N PRO A 28 -6.81 -5.67 -11.75
CA PRO A 28 -5.94 -6.75 -12.21
C PRO A 28 -5.06 -6.28 -13.38
N ASN A 29 -3.76 -6.55 -13.29
CA ASN A 29 -2.79 -6.30 -14.37
C ASN A 29 -1.86 -7.52 -14.55
N PRO A 30 -2.38 -8.66 -15.05
CA PRO A 30 -1.64 -9.92 -15.09
C PRO A 30 -0.36 -9.86 -15.94
N GLN A 31 -0.35 -9.03 -16.98
CA GLN A 31 0.81 -8.84 -17.86
C GLN A 31 1.81 -7.80 -17.31
N ARG A 32 1.50 -7.15 -16.18
CA ARG A 32 2.28 -6.06 -15.57
C ARG A 32 2.67 -4.96 -16.57
N ASN A 33 1.76 -4.63 -17.49
CA ASN A 33 1.99 -3.59 -18.49
C ASN A 33 2.10 -2.22 -17.81
N GLY A 34 3.17 -1.47 -18.11
CA GLY A 34 3.39 -0.13 -17.55
C GLY A 34 3.68 -0.10 -16.05
N CYS A 35 4.01 -1.24 -15.44
CA CYS A 35 4.37 -1.29 -14.02
C CYS A 35 5.74 -0.65 -13.75
N PRO A 36 5.88 0.06 -12.61
CA PRO A 36 7.19 0.54 -12.15
C PRO A 36 8.12 -0.64 -11.84
N ARG A 37 9.42 -0.35 -11.82
CA ARG A 37 10.44 -1.35 -11.46
C ARG A 37 10.36 -1.68 -9.98
N ASP A 38 10.76 -2.90 -9.61
CA ASP A 38 10.76 -3.34 -8.21
C ASP A 38 11.67 -2.47 -7.32
N SER A 39 12.76 -1.94 -7.89
CA SER A 39 13.65 -0.98 -7.22
C SER A 39 12.95 0.34 -6.85
N GLU A 40 12.01 0.81 -7.69
CA GLU A 40 11.25 2.04 -7.42
C GLU A 40 10.20 1.81 -6.34
N LEU A 41 9.56 0.63 -6.34
CA LEU A 41 8.64 0.21 -5.28
C LEU A 41 9.37 0.06 -3.93
N THR A 42 10.57 -0.53 -3.95
CA THR A 42 11.41 -0.70 -2.76
C THR A 42 11.82 0.66 -2.20
N ARG A 43 12.32 1.55 -3.07
CA ARG A 43 12.70 2.91 -2.66
C ARG A 43 11.52 3.68 -2.08
N MET A 44 10.34 3.58 -2.69
CA MET A 44 9.13 4.22 -2.15
C MET A 44 8.72 3.64 -0.80
N ALA A 45 8.91 2.34 -0.57
CA ALA A 45 8.63 1.71 0.72
C ALA A 45 9.62 2.17 1.81
N GLU A 46 10.87 2.42 1.44
CA GLU A 46 11.93 2.91 2.33
C GLU A 46 11.80 4.43 2.60
N HIS A 47 11.41 5.21 1.59
CA HIS A 47 11.35 6.67 1.60
C HIS A 47 10.00 7.21 1.08
N PRO A 48 8.88 6.95 1.78
CA PRO A 48 7.53 7.23 1.27
C PRO A 48 7.21 8.71 1.02
N ASN A 49 8.01 9.64 1.54
CA ASN A 49 7.76 11.08 1.45
C ASN A 49 8.54 11.77 0.30
N GLU A 50 9.31 11.03 -0.51
CA GLU A 50 10.00 11.63 -1.65
C GLU A 50 9.00 12.00 -2.77
N THR A 51 9.08 13.24 -3.25
CA THR A 51 8.25 13.76 -4.34
C THR A 51 8.44 12.98 -5.65
N ALA A 52 9.60 12.35 -5.83
CA ALA A 52 9.90 11.48 -6.96
C ALA A 52 8.96 10.25 -7.08
N HIS A 53 8.24 9.90 -6.01
CA HIS A 53 7.32 8.77 -6.00
C HIS A 53 5.89 9.10 -6.44
N ALA A 54 5.60 10.34 -6.84
CA ALA A 54 4.24 10.75 -7.23
C ALA A 54 3.65 9.90 -8.37
N SER A 55 4.46 9.49 -9.35
CA SER A 55 4.02 8.61 -10.44
C SER A 55 3.79 7.18 -9.96
N VAL A 56 4.67 6.68 -9.09
CA VAL A 56 4.59 5.32 -8.52
C VAL A 56 3.37 5.19 -7.61
N SER A 57 3.12 6.17 -6.75
CA SER A 57 1.94 6.21 -5.88
C SER A 57 0.64 6.25 -6.68
N GLN A 58 0.63 7.01 -7.77
CA GLN A 58 -0.50 7.06 -8.69
C GLN A 58 -0.72 5.74 -9.44
N HIS A 59 0.35 4.97 -9.69
CA HIS A 59 0.24 3.65 -10.29
C HIS A 59 -0.30 2.62 -9.28
N LEU A 60 0.10 2.70 -8.00
CA LEU A 60 -0.41 1.80 -6.95
C LEU A 60 -1.94 1.86 -6.80
N THR A 61 -2.55 3.03 -6.99
CA THR A 61 -4.00 3.18 -6.86
C THR A 61 -4.79 2.62 -8.04
N ARG A 62 -4.12 2.13 -9.09
CA ARG A 62 -4.73 1.61 -10.32
C ARG A 62 -4.17 0.27 -10.78
N CYS A 63 -3.31 -0.37 -9.98
CA CYS A 63 -2.65 -1.61 -10.34
C CYS A 63 -2.49 -2.49 -9.10
N SER A 64 -3.40 -3.46 -8.98
CA SER A 64 -3.44 -4.39 -7.85
C SER A 64 -2.13 -5.18 -7.66
N PRO A 65 -1.48 -5.72 -8.71
CA PRO A 65 -0.19 -6.39 -8.55
C PRO A 65 0.91 -5.48 -7.96
N CYS A 66 0.94 -4.21 -8.33
CA CYS A 66 1.92 -3.26 -7.78
C CYS A 66 1.59 -2.89 -6.34
N PHE A 67 0.31 -2.70 -6.02
CA PHE A 67 -0.13 -2.48 -4.65
C PHE A 67 0.24 -3.66 -3.73
N ASN A 68 -0.03 -4.90 -4.16
CA ASN A 68 0.29 -6.10 -3.41
C ASN A 68 1.80 -6.21 -3.16
N ARG A 69 2.61 -6.01 -4.21
CA ARG A 69 4.07 -6.02 -4.09
C ARG A 69 4.58 -4.95 -3.14
N TYR A 70 4.02 -3.74 -3.19
CA TYR A 70 4.36 -2.67 -2.26
C TYR A 70 4.03 -3.02 -0.80
N MET A 71 2.88 -3.66 -0.56
CA MET A 71 2.49 -4.11 0.77
C MET A 71 3.40 -5.21 1.32
N GLU A 72 3.88 -6.13 0.47
CA GLU A 72 4.90 -7.12 0.82
C GLU A 72 6.20 -6.44 1.25
N LEU A 73 6.70 -5.49 0.45
CA LEU A 73 7.91 -4.73 0.76
C LEU A 73 7.79 -4.00 2.10
N LEU A 74 6.64 -3.38 2.40
CA LEU A 74 6.39 -2.77 3.70
C LEU A 74 6.42 -3.78 4.85
N ALA A 75 5.92 -5.00 4.64
CA ALA A 75 5.97 -6.06 5.65
C ALA A 75 7.41 -6.55 5.89
N GLU A 76 8.18 -6.76 4.82
CA GLU A 76 9.61 -7.10 4.88
C GLU A 76 10.40 -6.03 5.63
N LEU A 77 10.20 -4.75 5.32
CA LEU A 77 10.86 -3.64 6.01
C LEU A 77 10.55 -3.60 7.51
N LYS A 78 9.29 -3.88 7.90
CA LYS A 78 8.92 -3.97 9.32
C LYS A 78 9.64 -5.10 10.03
N THR A 79 9.74 -6.28 9.40
CA THR A 79 10.50 -7.41 9.97
C THR A 79 11.99 -7.12 10.08
N ARG A 80 12.56 -6.38 9.12
CA ARG A 80 13.97 -5.99 9.12
C ARG A 80 14.30 -4.96 10.20
N LYS A 81 13.40 -4.00 10.47
CA LYS A 81 13.56 -3.00 11.53
C LYS A 81 13.36 -3.56 12.95
N ALA A 82 12.69 -4.70 13.08
CA ALA A 82 12.44 -5.36 14.37
C ALA A 82 13.59 -6.29 14.81
N LYS A 83 14.64 -6.42 13.99
CA LYS A 83 15.84 -7.21 14.24
C LYS A 83 17.02 -6.28 14.49
#